data_AF-C6SW89-F1
#
_entry.id   AF-C6SW89-F1
#
_cell.length_a   1.000
_cell.length_b   1.000
_cell.length_c   1.000
_cell.angle_alpha   90.00
_cell.angle_beta   90.00
_cell.angle_gamma   90.00
#
_symmetry.space_group_name_H-M   'P 1'
#
loop_
_entity.id
_entity.type
_entity.pdbx_description
1 polymer ?
#
loop_
_entity_poly.entity_id
_entity_poly.type
_entity_poly.pdbx_seq_one_letter_code
_entity_poly.pdbx_strand_id
1 'polypeptide(L)'
;MSAGPKYEYRWADGVQIKKPIEVSAPKYVEYLMDWIEAQLDDESIFPQKLGSPFPPNFKEVVKTIFKRLFRVYAHIYHSHFQKIVSLKEEAHLNTCFKHFILFTCEFGLIDKKELAPLQELIETIIPY
;
A
#
# COMPACT_ATOMS: atom_id res chain seq x y z
N MET A 1 11.38 -7.06 3.61
CA MET A 1 10.43 -6.09 4.22
C MET A 1 9.43 -6.87 5.06
N SER A 2 8.99 -6.40 6.24
CA SER A 2 8.13 -7.19 7.15
C SER A 2 7.03 -6.36 7.80
N ALA A 3 5.98 -7.03 8.27
CA ALA A 3 4.97 -6.47 9.18
C ALA A 3 4.86 -7.38 10.40
N GLY A 4 5.64 -7.07 11.44
CA GLY A 4 5.80 -7.93 12.60
C GLY A 4 6.51 -9.25 12.27
N PRO A 5 6.52 -10.22 13.19
CA PRO A 5 7.24 -11.50 13.02
C PRO A 5 6.53 -12.48 12.08
N LYS A 6 5.25 -12.26 11.76
CA LYS A 6 4.41 -13.22 11.01
C LYS A 6 4.36 -12.97 9.51
N TYR A 7 4.68 -11.75 9.05
CA TYR A 7 4.49 -11.36 7.66
C TYR A 7 5.79 -10.84 7.04
N GLU A 8 6.24 -11.50 5.99
CA GLU A 8 7.36 -11.09 5.14
C GLU A 8 6.84 -10.71 3.75
N TYR A 9 7.29 -9.56 3.25
CA TYR A 9 7.02 -9.07 1.91
C TYR A 9 8.29 -9.14 1.06
N ARG A 10 8.17 -9.90 -0.05
CA ARG A 10 9.17 -10.02 -1.11
C ARG A 10 8.76 -9.17 -2.31
N TRP A 11 9.74 -8.69 -3.06
CA TRP A 11 9.51 -7.76 -4.16
C TRP A 11 9.53 -8.49 -5.52
N ALA A 12 8.53 -8.22 -6.34
CA ALA A 12 8.50 -8.55 -7.76
C ALA A 12 7.57 -7.54 -8.47
N ASP A 13 7.98 -7.04 -9.62
CA ASP A 13 7.17 -6.14 -10.46
C ASP A 13 6.56 -6.85 -11.68
N GLY A 14 6.95 -8.09 -11.95
CA GLY A 14 6.46 -8.88 -13.08
C GLY A 14 7.06 -8.48 -14.44
N VAL A 15 7.85 -7.40 -14.49
CA VAL A 15 8.47 -6.85 -15.70
C VAL A 15 9.98 -7.05 -15.64
N GLN A 16 10.67 -6.30 -14.76
CA GLN A 16 12.11 -6.38 -14.58
C GLN A 16 12.47 -7.51 -13.60
N ILE A 17 11.72 -7.62 -12.50
CA ILE A 17 11.91 -8.62 -11.46
C ILE A 17 10.70 -9.55 -11.44
N LYS A 18 10.81 -10.64 -12.19
CA LYS A 18 9.74 -11.64 -12.35
C LYS A 18 9.62 -12.60 -11.16
N LYS A 19 10.75 -12.92 -10.52
CA LYS A 19 10.78 -13.81 -9.34
C LYS A 19 10.84 -12.96 -8.07
N PRO A 20 9.99 -13.22 -7.06
CA PRO A 20 10.04 -12.50 -5.79
C PRO A 20 11.42 -12.60 -5.13
N ILE A 21 12.06 -11.46 -4.92
CA ILE A 21 13.35 -11.34 -4.23
C ILE A 21 13.19 -10.80 -2.82
N GLU A 22 14.09 -11.23 -1.94
CA GLU A 22 14.25 -10.65 -0.61
C GLU A 22 15.07 -9.37 -0.71
N VAL A 23 14.54 -8.30 -0.11
CA VAL A 23 15.21 -7.01 -0.02
C VAL A 23 14.95 -6.38 1.35
N SER A 24 15.85 -5.49 1.74
CA SER A 24 15.70 -4.68 2.95
C SER A 24 14.44 -3.82 2.88
N ALA A 25 13.91 -3.41 4.04
CA ALA A 25 12.75 -2.52 4.12
C ALA A 25 12.91 -1.21 3.30
N PRO A 26 14.01 -0.44 3.42
CA PRO A 26 14.16 0.78 2.63
C PRO A 26 14.21 0.49 1.12
N LYS A 27 14.93 -0.56 0.70
CA LYS A 27 15.00 -0.93 -0.73
C LYS A 27 13.65 -1.39 -1.28
N TYR A 28 12.84 -2.06 -0.46
CA TYR A 28 11.47 -2.42 -0.82
C TYR A 28 10.60 -1.18 -1.07
N VAL A 29 10.67 -0.20 -0.16
CA VAL A 29 9.89 1.04 -0.27
C VAL A 29 10.33 1.85 -1.48
N GLU A 30 11.63 1.95 -1.75
CA GLU A 30 12.18 2.56 -2.97
C GLU A 30 11.59 1.92 -4.23
N TYR A 31 11.76 0.62 -4.41
CA TYR A 31 11.19 -0.09 -5.57
C TYR A 31 9.68 0.04 -5.68
N LEU A 32 8.98 0.10 -4.56
CA LEU A 32 7.54 0.30 -4.54
C LEU A 32 7.16 1.68 -5.06
N MET A 33 7.80 2.73 -4.56
CA MET A 33 7.47 4.10 -4.94
C MET A 33 7.81 4.35 -6.41
N ASP A 34 8.98 3.92 -6.87
CA ASP A 34 9.38 4.00 -8.28
C ASP A 34 8.38 3.24 -9.18
N TRP A 35 7.93 2.06 -8.74
CA TRP A 35 6.94 1.28 -9.50
C TRP A 35 5.59 1.99 -9.56
N ILE A 36 5.11 2.57 -8.45
CA ILE A 36 3.84 3.30 -8.43
C ILE A 36 3.92 4.52 -9.36
N GLU A 37 5.00 5.30 -9.27
CA GLU A 37 5.23 6.46 -10.14
C GLU A 37 5.18 6.06 -11.61
N ALA A 38 5.90 4.99 -11.99
CA ALA A 38 5.85 4.45 -13.35
C ALA A 38 4.45 3.99 -13.79
N GLN A 39 3.58 3.52 -12.87
CA GLN A 39 2.18 3.23 -13.21
C GLN A 39 1.36 4.50 -13.44
N LEU A 40 1.57 5.54 -12.61
CA LEU A 40 0.83 6.81 -12.69
C LEU A 40 1.21 7.63 -13.93
N ASP A 41 2.47 7.53 -14.36
CA ASP A 41 2.98 8.21 -15.55
C ASP A 41 2.61 7.51 -16.86
N ASP A 42 2.16 6.26 -16.80
CA ASP A 42 1.70 5.51 -17.97
C ASP A 42 0.30 6.00 -18.40
N GLU A 43 0.25 6.83 -19.45
CA GLU A 43 -1.00 7.35 -20.02
C GLU A 43 -1.97 6.25 -20.51
N SER A 44 -1.49 5.01 -20.74
CA SER A 44 -2.34 3.87 -21.07
C SER A 44 -3.11 3.34 -19.85
N ILE A 45 -2.60 3.59 -18.64
CA ILE A 45 -3.21 3.23 -17.36
C ILE A 45 -3.95 4.42 -16.76
N PHE A 46 -3.32 5.59 -16.71
CA PHE A 46 -3.86 6.85 -16.18
C PHE A 46 -3.89 7.91 -17.29
N PRO A 47 -4.95 7.93 -18.12
CA PRO A 47 -5.05 8.89 -19.21
C PRO A 47 -5.10 10.33 -18.70
N GLN A 48 -4.24 11.20 -19.24
CA GLN A 48 -4.16 12.61 -18.84
C GLN A 48 -5.07 13.53 -19.66
N LYS A 49 -5.52 13.05 -20.84
CA LYS A 49 -6.39 13.80 -21.74
C LYS A 49 -7.85 13.65 -21.33
N LEU A 50 -8.55 14.78 -21.20
CA LEU A 50 -9.98 14.79 -20.94
C LEU A 50 -10.74 13.99 -22.00
N GLY A 51 -11.61 13.09 -21.55
CA GLY A 51 -12.43 12.23 -22.41
C GLY A 51 -11.76 10.91 -22.83
N SER A 52 -10.47 10.70 -22.54
CA SER A 52 -9.83 9.41 -22.74
C SER A 52 -10.35 8.37 -21.72
N PRO A 53 -10.77 7.18 -22.16
CA PRO A 53 -11.26 6.14 -21.25
C PRO A 53 -10.11 5.48 -20.50
N PHE A 54 -10.35 5.08 -19.25
CA PHE A 54 -9.46 4.19 -18.51
C PHE A 54 -9.44 2.78 -19.14
N PRO A 55 -8.34 2.02 -19.01
CA PRO A 55 -8.28 0.68 -19.56
C PRO A 55 -9.21 -0.29 -18.81
N PRO A 56 -9.65 -1.40 -19.43
CA PRO A 56 -10.56 -2.36 -18.79
C PRO A 56 -10.04 -2.97 -17.49
N ASN A 57 -8.72 -3.06 -17.33
CA ASN A 57 -8.06 -3.59 -16.13
C ASN A 57 -7.70 -2.51 -15.09
N PHE A 58 -8.12 -1.25 -15.28
CA PHE A 58 -7.76 -0.13 -14.39
C PHE A 58 -7.99 -0.44 -12.91
N LYS A 59 -9.17 -0.97 -12.57
CA LYS A 59 -9.50 -1.31 -11.18
C LYS A 59 -8.53 -2.34 -10.57
N GLU A 60 -8.05 -3.30 -11.37
CA GLU A 60 -7.09 -4.30 -10.91
C GLU A 60 -5.68 -3.71 -10.70
N VAL A 61 -5.30 -2.71 -11.51
CA VAL A 61 -4.08 -1.93 -11.29
C VAL A 61 -4.18 -1.13 -9.99
N VAL A 62 -5.29 -0.40 -9.78
CA VAL A 62 -5.53 0.37 -8.54
C VAL A 62 -5.51 -0.53 -7.31
N LYS A 63 -6.20 -1.68 -7.34
CA LYS A 63 -6.15 -2.68 -6.25
C LYS A 63 -4.70 -3.11 -5.94
N THR A 64 -3.89 -3.30 -6.97
CA THR A 64 -2.48 -3.70 -6.80
C THR A 64 -1.65 -2.59 -6.15
N ILE A 65 -1.85 -1.33 -6.55
CA ILE A 65 -1.23 -0.15 -5.93
C ILE A 65 -1.60 -0.08 -4.45
N PHE A 66 -2.89 -0.11 -4.13
CA PHE A 66 -3.40 -0.03 -2.75
C PHE A 66 -2.88 -1.18 -1.89
N LYS A 67 -2.91 -2.42 -2.38
CA LYS A 67 -2.36 -3.58 -1.67
C LYS A 67 -0.88 -3.40 -1.33
N ARG A 68 -0.09 -2.84 -2.24
CA ARG A 68 1.35 -2.62 -1.99
C ARG A 68 1.59 -1.45 -1.04
N LEU A 69 0.84 -0.34 -1.16
CA LEU A 69 0.89 0.78 -0.21
C LEU A 69 0.53 0.36 1.22
N PHE A 70 -0.46 -0.53 1.38
CA PHE A 70 -0.81 -1.08 2.69
C PHE A 70 0.38 -1.75 3.40
N ARG A 71 1.27 -2.42 2.64
CA ARG A 71 2.47 -3.06 3.21
C ARG A 71 3.43 -2.06 3.86
N VAL A 72 3.46 -0.83 3.34
CA VAL A 72 4.26 0.27 3.91
C VAL A 72 3.65 0.72 5.23
N TYR A 73 2.33 0.93 5.29
CA TYR A 73 1.64 1.22 6.56
C TYR A 73 1.89 0.11 7.59
N ALA A 74 1.69 -1.15 7.19
CA ALA A 74 1.91 -2.30 8.07
C ALA A 74 3.33 -2.33 8.63
N HIS A 75 4.34 -2.07 7.81
CA HIS A 75 5.72 -1.98 8.28
C HIS A 75 5.95 -0.80 9.23
N ILE A 76 5.42 0.38 8.93
CA ILE A 76 5.59 1.56 9.78
C ILE A 76 5.00 1.32 11.18
N TYR A 77 3.75 0.81 11.25
CA TYR A 77 3.10 0.54 12.52
C TYR A 77 3.82 -0.54 13.34
N HIS A 78 4.35 -1.59 12.70
CA HIS A 78 5.04 -2.68 13.42
C HIS A 78 6.48 -2.34 13.81
N SER A 79 7.23 -1.65 12.95
CA SER A 79 8.68 -1.51 13.11
C SER A 79 9.13 -0.10 13.50
N HIS A 80 8.34 0.93 13.21
CA HIS A 80 8.78 2.33 13.35
C HIS A 80 7.82 3.22 14.14
N PHE A 81 6.71 2.69 14.67
CA PHE A 81 5.70 3.49 15.34
C PHE A 81 6.24 4.28 16.54
N GLN A 82 7.12 3.68 17.35
CA GLN A 82 7.77 4.39 18.47
C GLN A 82 8.57 5.61 18.00
N LYS A 83 9.21 5.52 16.82
CA LYS A 83 9.92 6.65 16.22
C LYS A 83 8.94 7.73 15.75
N ILE A 84 7.82 7.36 15.14
CA ILE A 84 6.77 8.32 14.76
C ILE A 84 6.22 9.07 15.98
N VAL A 85 5.96 8.36 17.09
CA VAL A 85 5.54 8.98 18.36
C VAL A 85 6.61 9.92 18.90
N SER A 86 7.91 9.55 18.81
CA SER A 86 9.00 10.43 19.24
C SER A 86 9.07 11.74 18.44
N LEU A 87 8.61 11.73 17.19
CA LEU A 87 8.50 12.89 16.31
C LEU A 87 7.19 13.68 16.51
N LYS A 88 6.25 13.18 17.34
CA LYS A 88 4.90 13.73 17.54
C LYS A 88 4.06 13.77 16.26
N GLU A 89 4.24 12.77 15.40
CA GLU A 89 3.57 12.68 14.09
C GLU A 89 2.49 11.59 14.03
N GLU A 90 2.22 10.90 15.14
CA GLU A 90 1.28 9.78 15.20
C GLU A 90 -0.14 10.17 14.79
N ALA A 91 -0.59 11.39 15.11
CA ALA A 91 -1.90 11.88 14.68
C ALA A 91 -2.00 12.00 13.15
N HIS A 92 -0.93 12.41 12.48
CA HIS A 92 -0.88 12.51 11.01
C HIS A 92 -0.93 11.12 10.38
N LEU A 93 -0.09 10.21 10.85
CA LEU A 93 -0.08 8.82 10.39
C LEU A 93 -1.45 8.15 10.56
N ASN A 94 -2.06 8.30 11.74
CA ASN A 94 -3.36 7.71 12.05
C ASN A 94 -4.47 8.29 11.18
N THR A 95 -4.47 9.60 10.94
CA THR A 95 -5.46 10.26 10.06
C THR A 95 -5.35 9.78 8.62
N CYS A 96 -4.13 9.74 8.07
CA CYS A 96 -3.87 9.24 6.72
C CYS A 96 -4.27 7.76 6.58
N PHE A 97 -3.90 6.93 7.57
CA PHE A 97 -4.24 5.51 7.56
C PHE A 97 -5.75 5.27 7.70
N LYS A 98 -6.43 6.03 8.57
CA LYS A 98 -7.90 5.96 8.70
C LYS A 98 -8.59 6.26 7.38
N HIS A 99 -8.20 7.34 6.71
CA HIS A 99 -8.76 7.67 5.40
C HIS A 99 -8.47 6.58 4.36
N PHE A 100 -7.23 6.07 4.32
CA PHE A 100 -6.83 4.99 3.43
C PHE A 100 -7.68 3.73 3.60
N ILE A 101 -7.94 3.31 4.85
CA ILE A 101 -8.75 2.13 5.16
C ILE A 101 -10.22 2.35 4.79
N LEU A 102 -10.81 3.49 5.14
CA LEU A 102 -12.20 3.80 4.78
C LEU A 102 -12.40 3.78 3.27
N PHE A 103 -11.49 4.40 2.51
CA PHE A 103 -11.54 4.39 1.04
C PHE A 103 -11.36 2.97 0.48
N THR A 104 -10.41 2.20 1.02
CA THR A 104 -10.19 0.81 0.63
C THR A 104 -11.43 -0.06 0.85
N CYS A 105 -12.11 0.12 1.98
CA CYS A 105 -13.33 -0.61 2.33
C CYS A 105 -14.50 -0.23 1.41
N GLU A 106 -14.75 1.07 1.22
CA GLU A 106 -15.84 1.58 0.38
C GLU A 106 -15.78 1.01 -1.05
N PHE A 107 -14.59 0.98 -1.65
CA PHE A 107 -14.43 0.55 -3.05
C PHE A 107 -13.97 -0.91 -3.22
N GLY A 108 -13.77 -1.64 -2.12
CA GLY A 108 -13.32 -3.03 -2.12
C GLY A 108 -11.95 -3.20 -2.79
N LEU A 109 -10.97 -2.39 -2.39
CA LEU A 109 -9.66 -2.31 -3.06
C LEU A 109 -8.64 -3.34 -2.54
N ILE A 110 -8.84 -3.87 -1.33
CA ILE A 110 -7.95 -4.86 -0.71
C ILE A 110 -8.80 -5.95 -0.08
N ASP A 111 -8.44 -7.21 -0.31
CA ASP A 111 -9.08 -8.35 0.34
C ASP A 111 -8.84 -8.34 1.84
N LYS A 112 -9.88 -8.67 2.63
CA LYS A 112 -9.80 -8.71 4.11
C LYS A 112 -8.63 -9.56 4.64
N LYS A 113 -8.26 -10.63 3.93
CA LYS A 113 -7.13 -11.51 4.29
C LYS A 113 -5.78 -10.78 4.23
N GLU A 114 -5.61 -9.85 3.29
CA GLU A 114 -4.37 -9.08 3.12
C GLU A 114 -4.25 -7.98 4.21
N LEU A 115 -5.37 -7.56 4.80
CA LEU A 115 -5.42 -6.58 5.89
C LEU A 115 -5.05 -7.15 7.27
N ALA A 116 -4.92 -8.48 7.38
CA ALA A 116 -4.63 -9.19 8.62
C ALA A 116 -3.47 -8.61 9.47
N PRO A 117 -2.35 -8.10 8.89
CA PRO A 117 -1.24 -7.56 9.68
C PRO A 117 -1.60 -6.36 10.58
N LEU A 118 -2.67 -5.62 10.27
CA LEU A 118 -3.15 -4.48 11.06
C LEU A 118 -4.62 -4.63 11.46
N GLN A 119 -5.13 -5.85 11.52
CA GLN A 119 -6.55 -6.10 11.74
C GLN A 119 -7.08 -5.43 13.02
N GLU A 120 -6.38 -5.59 14.15
CA GLU A 120 -6.78 -4.99 15.43
C GLU A 120 -6.91 -3.46 15.33
N LEU A 121 -5.99 -2.80 14.63
CA LEU A 121 -6.06 -1.35 14.41
C LEU A 121 -7.22 -0.98 13.49
N ILE A 122 -7.45 -1.75 12.42
CA ILE A 122 -8.53 -1.52 11.45
C ILE A 122 -9.90 -1.64 12.12
N GLU A 123 -10.08 -2.59 13.04
CA GLU A 123 -11.32 -2.77 13.81
C GLU A 123 -11.66 -1.56 14.68
N THR A 124 -10.66 -0.76 15.10
CA THR A 124 -10.93 0.51 15.81
C THR A 124 -11.38 1.65 14.89
N ILE A 125 -11.14 1.53 13.58
CA ILE A 125 -11.39 2.58 12.58
C ILE A 125 -12.77 2.43 11.95
N ILE A 126 -13.17 1.20 11.63
CA ILE A 126 -14.42 0.90 10.93
C ILE A 126 -15.57 0.90 11.96
N PRO A 127 -16.52 1.84 11.90
CA PRO A 127 -17.73 1.76 12.71
C PRO A 127 -18.55 0.55 12.23
N TYR A 128 -19.11 -0.22 13.18
CA TYR A 128 -19.97 -1.37 12.93
C TYR A 128 -21.09 -1.11 11.90
#